data_AF-A0A392QBB6-F1
#
_entry.id   AF-A0A392QBB6-F1
#
_cell.length_a   1.000
_cell.length_b   1.000
_cell.length_c   1.000
_cell.angle_alpha   90.00
_cell.angle_beta   90.00
_cell.angle_gamma   90.00
#
_symmetry.space_group_name_H-M   'P 1'
#
loop_
_entity.id
_entity.type
_entity.pdbx_description
1 polymer ?
#
loop_
_entity_poly.entity_id
_entity_poly.type
_entity_poly.pdbx_seq_one_letter_code
_entity_poly.pdbx_strand_id
1 'polypeptide(L)' 'MRYIYGNSVEGRILHGNTPCELIEHFTETIGRLPELPEWIVSGAIVGMQGGTDVVRRIWDELRTYDVPVSAFWLQ' A
#
# COMPACT_ATOMS: atom_id res chain seq x y z
N MET A 1 17.50 24.17 21.54
CA MET A 1 16.70 23.42 22.54
C MET A 1 15.25 23.45 22.04
N ARG A 2 14.67 22.30 21.63
CA ARG A 2 13.28 22.22 21.15
C ARG A 2 12.35 22.06 22.36
N TYR A 3 11.29 22.86 22.44
CA TYR A 3 10.29 22.80 23.50
C TYR A 3 9.30 21.66 23.25
N ILE A 4 8.82 21.03 24.32
CA ILE A 4 7.74 20.04 24.30
C ILE A 4 6.49 20.72 24.85
N TYR A 5 5.42 20.72 24.05
CA TYR A 5 4.11 21.24 24.45
C TYR A 5 3.24 20.09 24.94
N GLY A 6 3.36 19.74 26.23
CA GLY A 6 2.60 18.67 26.88
C GLY A 6 3.01 18.50 28.35
N ASN A 7 2.17 17.87 29.17
CA ASN A 7 2.46 17.58 30.59
C ASN A 7 3.21 16.25 30.80
N SER A 8 3.39 15.44 29.76
CA SER A 8 4.10 14.16 29.81
C SER A 8 4.75 13.82 28.47
N VAL A 9 5.76 12.95 28.52
CA VAL A 9 6.43 12.35 27.36
C VAL A 9 6.58 10.86 27.63
N GLU A 10 6.25 10.03 26.64
CA GLU A 10 6.56 8.60 26.63
C GLU A 10 7.57 8.32 25.52
N GLY A 11 8.52 7.43 25.79
CA GLY A 11 9.50 6.96 24.82
C GLY A 11 9.76 5.47 25.01
N ARG A 12 10.22 4.81 23.95
CA ARG A 12 10.58 3.38 23.98
C ARG A 12 11.97 3.21 23.40
N ILE A 13 12.76 2.35 24.04
CA ILE A 13 14.08 1.95 23.55
C ILE A 13 13.93 0.52 23.02
N LEU A 14 14.32 0.32 21.77
CA LEU A 14 14.36 -0.99 21.13
C LEU A 14 15.80 -1.49 21.12
N HIS A 15 15.99 -2.79 21.28
CA HIS A 15 17.27 -3.45 21.09
C HIS A 15 17.13 -4.49 19.97
N GLY A 16 18.21 -4.73 19.24
CA GLY A 16 18.28 -5.73 18.18
C GLY A 16 19.74 -5.83 17.72
N ASN A 17 20.16 -7.04 17.37
CA ASN A 17 21.50 -7.33 16.89
C ASN A 17 21.63 -7.01 15.39
N THR A 18 20.50 -6.85 14.70
CA THR A 18 20.43 -6.51 13.28
C THR A 18 19.37 -5.43 13.03
N PRO A 19 19.49 -4.68 11.92
CA PRO A 19 18.41 -3.78 11.50
C PRO A 19 17.06 -4.46 11.32
N CYS A 20 17.02 -5.74 10.92
CA CYS A 20 15.77 -6.49 10.75
C CYS A 20 15.05 -6.70 12.09
N GLU A 21 15.79 -7.14 13.12
CA GLU A 21 15.24 -7.33 14.48
C GLU A 21 14.61 -6.03 15.03
N LEU A 22 15.24 -4.87 14.77
CA LEU A 22 14.69 -3.58 15.20
C LEU A 22 13.34 -3.26 14.53
N ILE A 23 13.19 -3.56 13.24
CA ILE A 23 11.92 -3.35 12.50
C ILE A 23 10.86 -4.35 12.98
N GLU A 24 11.24 -5.60 13.22
CA GLU A 24 10.33 -6.63 13.75
C GLU A 24 9.75 -6.23 15.11
N HIS A 25 10.61 -5.82 16.06
CA HIS A 25 10.17 -5.37 17.39
C HIS A 25 9.36 -4.07 17.36
N PHE A 26 9.73 -3.15 16.47
CA PHE A 26 8.95 -1.93 16.28
C PHE A 26 7.52 -2.25 15.81
N THR A 27 7.41 -3.07 14.76
CA THR A 27 6.11 -3.43 14.14
C THR A 27 5.25 -4.36 14.99
N GLU A 28 5.84 -5.16 15.90
CA GLU A 28 5.08 -5.88 16.93
C GLU A 28 4.27 -4.95 17.82
N THR A 29 4.80 -3.76 18.10
CA THR A 29 4.17 -2.79 19.00
C THR A 29 3.10 -1.95 18.29
N ILE A 30 3.33 -1.57 17.04
CA ILE A 30 2.44 -0.65 16.29
C ILE A 30 1.49 -1.37 15.32
N GLY A 31 1.68 -2.67 15.11
CA GLY A 31 0.94 -3.49 14.15
C GLY A 31 1.71 -3.77 12.86
N ARG A 32 1.34 -4.88 12.21
CA ARG A 32 1.86 -5.31 10.90
C ARG A 32 0.74 -5.30 9.87
N LEU A 33 1.09 -5.00 8.61
CA LEU A 33 0.13 -5.10 7.52
C LEU A 33 -0.23 -6.58 7.28
N PRO A 34 -1.50 -6.87 6.93
CA PRO A 34 -1.86 -8.21 6.45
C PRO A 34 -1.17 -8.50 5.12
N GLU A 35 -1.16 -9.77 4.74
CA GLU A 35 -0.77 -10.16 3.38
C GLU A 35 -1.69 -9.51 2.34
N LEU A 36 -1.10 -9.19 1.19
CA LEU A 36 -1.84 -8.64 0.08
C LEU A 36 -2.76 -9.70 -0.53
N PRO A 37 -4.01 -9.37 -0.92
CA PRO A 37 -4.87 -10.28 -1.66
C PRO A 37 -4.23 -10.71 -2.99
N GLU A 38 -4.36 -11.99 -3.37
CA GLU A 38 -3.73 -12.54 -4.58
C GLU A 38 -4.08 -11.77 -5.86
N TRP A 39 -5.30 -11.23 -5.96
CA TRP A 39 -5.74 -10.49 -7.14
C TRP A 39 -4.93 -9.20 -7.37
N ILE A 40 -4.28 -8.62 -6.36
CA ILE A 40 -3.60 -7.33 -6.52
C ILE A 40 -2.28 -7.45 -7.28
N VAL A 41 -1.71 -8.64 -7.34
CA VAL A 41 -0.43 -8.92 -8.02
C VAL A 41 -0.61 -9.58 -9.40
N SER A 42 -1.86 -9.81 -9.83
CA SER A 42 -2.17 -10.45 -11.11
C SER A 42 -2.00 -9.54 -12.33
N GLY A 43 -1.73 -8.25 -12.15
CA GLY A 43 -1.65 -7.25 -13.20
C GLY A 43 -1.68 -5.82 -12.67
N ALA A 44 -1.83 -4.85 -13.58
CA ALA A 44 -1.93 -3.44 -13.21
C ALA A 44 -3.33 -3.09 -12.68
N ILE A 45 -3.41 -2.14 -11.75
CA ILE A 45 -4.66 -1.43 -11.43
C ILE A 45 -4.72 -0.18 -12.30
N VAL A 46 -5.70 -0.11 -13.20
CA VAL A 46 -5.82 0.99 -14.16
C VAL A 46 -6.76 2.06 -13.59
N GLY A 47 -6.21 3.23 -13.28
CA GLY A 47 -6.98 4.40 -12.86
C GLY A 47 -7.66 5.06 -14.05
N MET A 48 -8.99 5.24 -13.99
CA MET A 48 -9.80 5.75 -15.11
C MET A 48 -10.93 6.66 -14.66
N GLN A 49 -11.37 7.54 -15.55
CA GLN A 49 -12.58 8.37 -15.42
C GLN A 49 -13.28 8.49 -16.78
N GLY A 50 -14.46 9.12 -16.81
CA GLY A 50 -15.19 9.43 -18.05
C GLY A 50 -16.34 8.47 -18.38
N GLY A 51 -16.81 7.70 -17.40
CA GLY A 51 -17.98 6.84 -17.54
C GLY A 51 -17.69 5.50 -18.22
N THR A 52 -18.73 4.65 -18.30
CA THR A 52 -18.59 3.23 -18.65
C THR A 52 -18.08 3.00 -20.07
N ASP A 53 -18.50 3.79 -21.06
CA ASP A 53 -18.12 3.58 -22.45
C ASP A 53 -16.64 3.86 -22.70
N VAL A 54 -16.10 4.90 -22.06
CA VAL A 54 -14.66 5.20 -22.11
C VAL A 54 -13.85 4.09 -21.46
N VAL A 55 -14.28 3.61 -20.30
CA VAL A 55 -13.62 2.50 -19.59
C VAL A 55 -13.63 1.23 -20.43
N ARG A 56 -14.77 0.88 -21.06
CA ARG A 56 -14.88 -0.32 -21.91
C ARG A 56 -13.99 -0.24 -23.15
N ARG A 57 -13.92 0.92 -23.81
CA ARG A 57 -13.01 1.11 -24.95
C ARG A 57 -11.56 0.85 -24.57
N ILE A 58 -11.11 1.40 -23.44
CA ILE A 58 -9.74 1.18 -22.95
C ILE A 58 -9.53 -0.27 -22.52
N TRP A 59 -10.52 -0.91 -21.90
CA TRP A 59 -10.46 -2.34 -21.58
C TRP A 59 -10.25 -3.21 -22.83
N ASP A 60 -10.95 -2.92 -23.92
CA ASP A 60 -10.80 -3.65 -25.17
C ASP A 60 -9.42 -3.43 -25.81
N GLU A 61 -8.89 -2.21 -25.76
CA GLU A 61 -7.52 -1.90 -26.19
C GLU A 61 -6.49 -2.69 -25.37
N LEU A 62 -6.62 -2.70 -24.03
CA LEU A 62 -5.71 -3.43 -23.15
C LEU A 62 -5.76 -4.95 -23.37
N ARG A 63 -6.95 -5.53 -23.59
CA ARG A 63 -7.07 -6.95 -23.97
C ARG A 63 -6.43 -7.26 -25.31
N THR A 64 -6.52 -6.35 -26.28
CA THR A 64 -5.92 -6.53 -27.61
C THR A 64 -4.40 -6.65 -27.54
N TYR A 65 -3.77 -6.04 -26.54
CA TYR A 65 -2.33 -6.10 -26.30
C TYR A 65 -1.94 -7.09 -25.19
N ASP A 66 -2.85 -7.98 -24.77
CA ASP A 66 -2.62 -8.97 -23.72
C ASP A 66 -2.06 -8.36 -22.42
N VAL A 67 -2.47 -7.13 -22.08
CA VAL A 67 -2.01 -6.45 -20.86
C VAL A 67 -2.65 -7.10 -19.63
N PRO A 68 -1.87 -7.61 -18.67
CA PRO A 68 -2.42 -8.13 -17.42
C PRO A 68 -3.00 -6.98 -16.58
N VAL A 69 -4.31 -7.06 -16.30
CA VAL A 69 -5.03 -6.07 -15.49
C VAL A 69 -5.68 -6.77 -14.31
N SER A 70 -5.39 -6.29 -13.10
CA SER A 70 -6.00 -6.77 -11.86
C SER A 70 -7.35 -6.14 -11.60
N ALA A 71 -7.47 -4.83 -11.81
CA ALA A 71 -8.69 -4.07 -11.55
C ALA A 71 -8.70 -2.73 -12.29
N PHE A 72 -9.89 -2.12 -12.37
CA PHE A 72 -10.04 -0.69 -12.66
C PHE A 72 -10.38 0.07 -11.39
N TRP A 73 -9.71 1.20 -11.17
CA TRP A 73 -10.08 2.16 -10.15
C TRP A 73 -10.76 3.36 -10.81
N LEU A 74 -12.07 3.50 -10.58
CA LEU A 74 -12.90 4.55 -11.16
C LEU A 74 -13.16 5.63 -10.11
N GLN A 75 -12.62 6.83 -10.33
CA GLN A 75 -12.67 7.95 -9.38
C GLN A 75 -13.63 9.06 -9.81
#